data_AF-A0A2N0NXU0-F1
#
_entry.id   AF-A0A2N0NXU0-F1
#
_cell.length_a   1.000
_cell.length_b   1.000
_cell.length_c   1.000
_cell.angle_alpha   90.00
_cell.angle_beta   90.00
_cell.angle_gamma   90.00
#
_symmetry.space_group_name_H-M   'P 1'
#
loop_
_entity.id
_entity.type
_entity.pdbx_description
1 polymer ?
#
loop_
_entity_poly.entity_id
_entity_poly.type
_entity_poly.pdbx_seq_one_letter_code
_entity_poly.pdbx_strand_id
1 'polypeptide(L)'
;FVSPLKNIPGPPPDSLIYGNVKALLSADGFVEPQFKWYKKYGNILKYYGIFNKPTIFVADPKIIQEITLSRSYDFTKPYSNNKSAIALLGKGLIFA
;
A
#
# COMPACT_ATOMS: atom_id res chain seq x y z
N PHE A 1 -13.85 1.58 -19.79
CA PHE A 1 -13.79 0.66 -18.64
C PHE A 1 -13.53 1.45 -17.37
N VAL A 2 -14.47 1.44 -16.43
CA VAL A 2 -14.28 2.06 -15.11
C VAL A 2 -13.46 1.07 -14.27
N SER A 3 -12.39 1.51 -13.59
CA SER A 3 -11.49 0.63 -12.84
C SER A 3 -12.27 -0.27 -11.86
N PRO A 4 -11.99 -1.59 -11.81
CA PRO A 4 -12.66 -2.52 -10.88
C PRO A 4 -12.41 -2.15 -9.40
N LEU A 5 -11.38 -1.36 -9.14
CA LEU A 5 -11.06 -0.84 -7.81
C LEU A 5 -12.00 0.30 -7.36
N LYS A 6 -12.93 0.76 -8.20
CA LYS A 6 -13.87 1.84 -7.85
C LYS A 6 -14.79 1.46 -6.69
N ASN A 7 -15.19 0.20 -6.61
CA ASN A 7 -16.15 -0.28 -5.61
C ASN A 7 -15.53 -0.55 -4.22
N ILE A 8 -14.20 -0.45 -4.10
CA ILE A 8 -13.52 -0.66 -2.82
C ILE A 8 -13.64 0.61 -1.98
N PRO A 9 -14.14 0.51 -0.74
CA PRO A 9 -14.29 1.66 0.16
C PRO A 9 -12.92 2.23 0.56
N GLY A 10 -12.88 3.51 0.91
CA GLY A 10 -11.67 4.14 1.41
C GLY A 10 -11.73 5.65 1.44
N PRO A 11 -10.70 6.30 2.00
CA PRO A 11 -10.65 7.76 2.09
C PRO A 11 -10.58 8.40 0.69
N PRO A 12 -11.24 9.56 0.48
CA PRO A 12 -10.99 10.37 -0.69
C PRO A 12 -9.53 10.87 -0.68
N PRO A 13 -8.91 11.13 -1.84
CA PRO A 13 -7.56 11.67 -1.89
C PRO A 13 -7.53 13.10 -1.35
N ASP A 14 -6.57 13.41 -0.46
CA ASP A 14 -6.40 14.75 0.12
C ASP A 14 -5.81 15.75 -0.90
N SER A 15 -5.16 15.25 -1.95
CA SER A 15 -4.56 16.08 -3.00
C SER A 15 -4.43 15.30 -4.31
N LEU A 16 -4.41 16.03 -5.44
CA LEU A 16 -4.24 15.40 -6.76
C LEU A 16 -2.85 14.80 -6.99
N ILE A 17 -1.81 15.39 -6.39
CA ILE A 17 -0.41 14.98 -6.60
C ILE A 17 0.03 13.99 -5.52
N TYR A 18 -0.34 14.19 -4.26
CA TYR A 18 0.13 13.35 -3.15
C TYR A 18 -0.90 12.33 -2.67
N GLY A 19 -2.12 12.31 -3.23
CA GLY A 19 -3.18 11.43 -2.74
C GLY A 19 -3.40 11.63 -1.24
N ASN A 20 -3.32 10.52 -0.49
CA ASN A 20 -3.42 10.43 0.97
C ASN A 20 -2.05 10.37 1.67
N VAL A 21 -0.94 10.59 0.97
CA VAL A 21 0.41 10.47 1.53
C VAL A 21 0.65 11.48 2.65
N LYS A 22 0.03 12.67 2.57
CA LYS A 22 0.11 13.67 3.65
C LYS A 22 -0.52 13.17 4.95
N ALA A 23 -1.66 12.48 4.88
CA ALA A 23 -2.28 11.88 6.06
C ALA A 23 -1.37 10.80 6.65
N LEU A 24 -0.75 9.97 5.80
CA LEU A 24 0.19 8.92 6.21
C LEU A 24 1.50 9.46 6.83
N LEU A 25 1.96 10.63 6.40
CA LEU A 25 3.16 11.30 6.91
C LEU A 25 2.86 12.35 8.00
N SER A 26 1.68 12.27 8.62
CA SER A 26 1.30 13.19 9.69
C SER A 26 2.17 12.99 10.94
N ALA A 27 2.13 13.96 11.86
CA ALA A 27 2.86 13.91 13.12
C ALA A 27 2.51 12.67 13.98
N ASP A 28 1.30 12.12 13.78
CA ASP A 28 0.81 10.91 14.46
C ASP A 28 1.44 9.61 13.90
N GLY A 29 2.28 9.72 12.87
CA GLY A 29 2.97 8.60 12.22
C GLY A 29 2.10 7.84 11.21
N PHE A 30 2.69 6.83 10.58
CA PHE A 30 2.04 6.06 9.50
C PHE A 30 0.89 5.16 9.96
N VAL A 31 0.91 4.71 11.21
CA VAL A 31 0.00 3.66 11.72
C VAL A 31 -1.36 4.24 12.09
N GLU A 32 -1.39 5.40 12.73
CA GLU A 32 -2.62 6.00 13.25
C GLU A 32 -3.66 6.30 12.14
N PRO A 33 -3.30 6.89 10.99
CA PRO A 33 -4.23 7.07 9.87
C PRO A 33 -4.75 5.75 9.30
N GLN A 34 -3.88 4.73 9.17
CA GLN A 34 -4.26 3.42 8.67
C GLN A 34 -5.24 2.74 9.62
N PHE A 35 -5.03 2.87 10.93
CA PHE A 35 -5.91 2.30 11.95
C PHE A 35 -7.28 2.99 11.97
N LYS A 36 -7.31 4.32 11.82
CA LYS A 36 -8.55 5.09 11.65
C LYS A 36 -9.32 4.64 10.40
N TRP A 37 -8.63 4.40 9.29
CA TRP A 37 -9.27 3.91 8.06
C TRP A 37 -9.75 2.46 8.20
N TYR A 38 -8.96 1.59 8.83
CA TYR A 38 -9.34 0.23 9.13
C TYR A 38 -10.63 0.17 9.96
N LYS A 39 -10.71 0.97 11.03
CA LYS A 39 -11.92 1.05 11.88
C LYS A 39 -13.15 1.54 11.10
N LYS A 40 -12.96 2.39 10.09
CA LYS A 40 -14.06 3.03 9.33
C LYS A 40 -14.51 2.21 8.11
N TYR A 41 -13.58 1.64 7.37
CA TYR A 41 -13.81 0.99 6.08
C TYR A 41 -13.65 -0.54 6.12
N GLY A 42 -13.09 -1.08 7.20
CA GLY A 42 -12.93 -2.51 7.43
C GLY A 42 -11.60 -3.08 6.93
N ASN A 43 -11.60 -4.39 6.71
CA ASN A 43 -10.38 -5.19 6.47
C ASN A 43 -9.76 -4.94 5.09
N ILE A 44 -10.52 -4.43 4.13
CA ILE A 44 -10.06 -4.15 2.76
C ILE A 44 -10.47 -2.73 2.43
N LEU A 45 -9.48 -1.87 2.20
CA LEU A 45 -9.73 -0.49 1.82
C LEU A 45 -8.75 -0.03 0.76
N LYS A 46 -9.13 1.02 0.03
CA LYS A 46 -8.33 1.64 -1.02
C LYS A 46 -7.98 3.06 -0.62
N TYR A 47 -6.70 3.40 -0.68
CA TYR A 47 -6.22 4.78 -0.55
C TYR A 47 -5.42 5.18 -1.78
N TYR A 48 -5.11 6.46 -1.91
CA TYR A 48 -4.36 7.00 -3.04
C TYR A 48 -2.92 7.34 -2.62
N GLY A 49 -1.94 6.79 -3.33
CA GLY A 49 -0.53 7.15 -3.20
C GLY A 49 -0.17 8.39 -4.02
N ILE A 50 1.14 8.59 -4.22
CA ILE A 50 1.67 9.65 -5.09
C ILE A 50 1.09 9.49 -6.51
N PHE A 51 0.77 10.61 -7.15
CA PHE A 51 0.08 10.70 -8.44
C PHE A 51 -1.29 10.02 -8.47
N ASN A 52 -2.00 10.01 -7.34
CA ASN A 52 -3.30 9.34 -7.20
C ASN A 52 -3.28 7.86 -7.62
N LYS A 53 -2.14 7.19 -7.45
CA LYS A 53 -2.05 5.75 -7.72
C LYS A 53 -2.90 4.99 -6.70
N PRO A 54 -3.94 4.24 -7.12
CA PRO A 54 -4.76 3.48 -6.20
C PRO A 54 -3.92 2.38 -5.54
N THR A 55 -3.98 2.30 -4.22
CA THR A 55 -3.28 1.30 -3.41
C THR A 55 -4.28 0.61 -2.49
N ILE A 56 -4.20 -0.71 -2.41
CA ILE A 56 -5.06 -1.52 -1.55
C ILE A 56 -4.35 -1.80 -0.24
N PHE A 57 -5.03 -1.50 0.84
CA PHE A 57 -4.65 -1.89 2.19
C PHE A 57 -5.48 -3.11 2.59
N VAL A 58 -4.79 -4.17 3.00
CA VAL A 58 -5.37 -5.46 3.39
C VAL A 58 -4.98 -5.74 4.82
N ALA A 59 -5.98 -5.92 5.68
CA ALA A 59 -5.83 -6.32 7.07
C ALA A 59 -6.46 -7.69 7.37
N ASP A 60 -6.96 -8.40 6.35
CA ASP A 60 -7.48 -9.75 6.51
C ASP A 60 -6.32 -10.78 6.58
N PRO A 61 -6.20 -11.55 7.67
CA PRO A 61 -5.10 -12.51 7.84
C PRO A 61 -5.09 -13.60 6.76
N LYS A 62 -6.25 -14.02 6.23
CA LYS A 62 -6.32 -15.05 5.18
C LYS A 62 -5.76 -14.53 3.86
N ILE A 63 -6.10 -13.29 3.50
CA ILE A 63 -5.61 -12.67 2.26
C ILE A 63 -4.11 -12.36 2.40
N ILE A 64 -3.67 -11.89 3.56
CA ILE A 64 -2.24 -11.68 3.84
C ILE A 64 -1.46 -13.00 3.72
N GLN A 65 -2.01 -14.10 4.25
CA GLN A 65 -1.41 -15.42 4.12
C GLN A 65 -1.33 -15.85 2.65
N GLU A 66 -2.39 -15.65 1.88
CA GLU A 66 -2.41 -15.98 0.45
C GLU A 66 -1.37 -15.16 -0.34
N ILE A 67 -1.31 -13.83 -0.13
CA ILE A 67 -0.36 -12.93 -0.79
C ILE A 67 1.08 -13.30 -0.43
N THR A 68 1.34 -13.65 0.83
CA THR A 68 2.69 -13.85 1.35
C THR A 68 3.23 -15.25 1.11
N LEU A 69 2.37 -16.27 1.19
CA LEU A 69 2.77 -17.69 1.13
C LEU A 69 2.31 -18.35 -0.17
N SER A 70 0.99 -18.44 -0.37
CA SER A 70 0.40 -19.28 -1.43
C SER A 70 0.64 -18.74 -2.84
N ARG A 71 0.64 -17.41 -3.00
CA ARG A 71 0.72 -16.73 -4.30
C ARG A 71 1.84 -15.71 -4.35
N SER A 72 2.91 -15.95 -3.59
CA SER A 72 4.04 -15.02 -3.44
C SER A 72 4.71 -14.60 -4.75
N TYR A 73 4.65 -15.44 -5.79
CA TYR A 73 5.18 -15.13 -7.13
C TYR A 73 4.26 -14.25 -7.98
N ASP A 74 2.96 -14.24 -7.70
CA ASP A 74 1.99 -13.38 -8.39
C ASP A 74 2.10 -11.92 -7.92
N PHE A 75 2.58 -11.71 -6.68
CA PHE A 75 2.72 -10.40 -6.06
C PHE A 75 4.20 -9.97 -6.00
N THR A 76 4.63 -9.16 -6.98
CA THR A 76 6.00 -8.64 -7.00
C THR A 76 6.29 -7.78 -5.76
N LYS A 77 7.28 -8.17 -4.96
CA LYS A 77 7.71 -7.42 -3.77
C LYS A 77 8.29 -6.06 -4.19
N PRO A 78 7.88 -4.94 -3.57
CA PRO A 78 8.28 -3.59 -4.00
C PRO A 78 9.80 -3.35 -3.94
N TYR A 79 10.52 -4.07 -3.07
CA TYR A 79 11.98 -3.97 -2.94
C TYR A 79 12.72 -4.39 -4.22
N SER A 80 12.13 -5.23 -5.09
CA SER A 80 12.72 -5.62 -6.37
C SER A 80 12.99 -4.44 -7.29
N ASN A 81 12.24 -3.35 -7.12
CA ASN A 81 12.31 -2.15 -7.96
C ASN A 81 12.91 -0.94 -7.22
N ASN A 82 13.39 -1.12 -5.99
CA ASN A 82 13.95 -0.03 -5.19
C ASN A 82 15.39 0.27 -5.62
N LYS A 83 15.53 0.94 -6.77
CA LYS A 83 16.82 1.22 -7.43
C LYS A 83 17.82 1.93 -6.51
N SER A 84 17.36 2.82 -5.64
CA SER A 84 18.22 3.55 -4.70
C SER A 84 18.76 2.63 -3.61
N ALA A 85 17.92 1.76 -3.03
CA ALA A 85 18.39 0.75 -2.08
C ALA A 85 19.36 -0.23 -2.75
N ILE A 86 19.03 -0.71 -3.95
CA ILE A 86 19.90 -1.60 -4.75
C ILE A 86 21.25 -0.95 -5.05
N ALA A 87 21.28 0.34 -5.35
CA ALA A 87 22.51 1.07 -5.60
C ALA A 87 23.36 1.25 -4.33
N LEU A 88 22.73 1.39 -3.16
CA LEU A 88 23.42 1.63 -1.90
C LEU A 88 23.95 0.35 -1.23
N LEU A 89 23.15 -0.72 -1.22
CA LEU A 89 23.44 -1.96 -0.49
C LEU A 89 23.85 -3.11 -1.44
N GLY A 90 23.67 -2.95 -2.74
CA GLY A 90 23.89 -4.02 -3.72
C GLY A 90 22.74 -5.03 -3.75
N LYS A 91 22.53 -5.65 -4.93
CA LYS A 91 21.47 -6.67 -5.11
C LYS A 91 21.62 -7.86 -4.17
N GLY A 92 22.86 -8.27 -3.88
CA GLY A 92 23.14 -9.43 -3.03
C GLY A 92 22.68 -9.30 -1.57
N LEU A 93 22.62 -8.08 -1.01
CA LEU A 93 22.19 -7.87 0.38
C LEU A 93 20.69 -7.58 0.53
N ILE A 94 20.03 -7.14 -0.55
CA ILE A 94 18.59 -6.81 -0.53
C ILE A 94 17.71 -8.01 -0.89
N PHE A 95 18.26 -8.98 -1.62
CA PHE A 95 17.54 -10.17 -2.09
C PHE A 95 18.06 -11.48 -1.49
N ALA A 96 19.06 -11.45 -0.60
CA ALA A 96 19.49 -12.63 0.15
C ALA A 96 18.44 -13.09 1.16
#